data_AF-A0A9P7K319-F1
#
_entry.id   AF-A0A9P7K319-F1
#
_cell.length_a   1.000
_cell.length_b   1.000
_cell.length_c   1.000
_cell.angle_alpha   90.00
_cell.angle_beta   90.00
_cell.angle_gamma   90.00
#
_symmetry.space_group_name_H-M   'P 1'
#
loop_
_entity.id
_entity.type
_entity.pdbx_description
1 polymer ?
#
loop_
_entity_poly.entity_id
_entity_poly.type
_entity_poly.pdbx_seq_one_letter_code
_entity_poly.pdbx_strand_id
1 'polypeptide(L)'
;MASKFPASPLTVAYDAPPDVKQPYNPEDWLEDTPAASYTLELFLSSHIKESEAFCAESDGGKKRLSFCAVRGFIECLQGLMSHSSTDLMKAIDSNRHTTRVASEHRKKTSVLGSILGTARISSPLTFIKSMDDLERHAELCYAEALFEKALLEIIHSGNSLTLNMPAIVNIYYYLNEYIKETDSAYTASQSTSSLSSSSTVDELLEDPVIDAHFRSGVYLGMGVYNIVFSLLPPRLAYLGNVFGYKADRGIGLKFLMRAGGWENEDGEPMVGVGLHLFL
;
A
#
# COMPACT_ATOMS: atom_id res chain seq x y z
N MET A 1 -24.39 -24.38 -3.38
CA MET A 1 -22.93 -24.55 -3.51
C MET A 1 -22.32 -23.29 -2.91
N ALA A 2 -21.77 -23.42 -1.71
CA ALA A 2 -21.39 -22.28 -0.88
C ALA A 2 -20.20 -21.51 -1.50
N SER A 3 -20.35 -20.20 -1.63
CA SER A 3 -19.27 -19.25 -1.93
C SER A 3 -18.12 -19.50 -0.96
N LYS A 4 -16.94 -19.81 -1.51
CA LYS A 4 -15.75 -20.23 -0.78
C LYS A 4 -14.75 -19.07 -0.65
N PHE A 5 -15.24 -17.85 -0.68
CA PHE A 5 -14.46 -16.63 -0.46
C PHE A 5 -14.73 -16.14 0.95
N PRO A 6 -13.69 -15.89 1.78
CA PRO A 6 -13.89 -15.15 3.02
C PRO A 6 -14.48 -13.78 2.66
N ALA A 7 -15.56 -13.39 3.36
CA ALA A 7 -16.22 -12.11 3.13
C ALA A 7 -15.23 -10.95 3.31
N SER A 8 -15.27 -9.96 2.42
CA SER A 8 -14.41 -8.78 2.49
C SER A 8 -14.62 -8.03 3.83
N PRO A 9 -13.56 -7.49 4.44
CA PRO A 9 -13.68 -6.77 5.72
C PRO A 9 -14.43 -5.43 5.66
N LEU A 10 -14.87 -4.95 4.49
CA LEU A 10 -15.81 -3.81 4.34
C LEU A 10 -17.23 -4.22 3.92
N THR A 11 -17.53 -5.52 3.79
CA THR A 11 -18.93 -6.00 3.79
C THR A 11 -19.40 -6.37 5.20
N VAL A 12 -18.48 -6.43 6.16
CA VAL A 12 -18.80 -6.48 7.57
C VAL A 12 -19.03 -5.04 8.00
N ALA A 13 -20.28 -4.58 7.95
CA ALA A 13 -20.66 -3.41 8.74
C ALA A 13 -20.32 -3.77 10.20
N TYR A 14 -19.26 -3.17 10.72
CA TYR A 14 -18.84 -3.44 12.09
C TYR A 14 -19.86 -2.80 13.03
N ASP A 15 -20.80 -3.60 13.53
CA ASP A 15 -21.77 -3.16 14.53
C ASP A 15 -21.10 -2.88 15.89
N ALA A 16 -19.86 -3.36 16.10
CA ALA A 16 -19.07 -3.18 17.32
C ALA A 16 -17.56 -3.14 17.01
N PRO A 17 -16.75 -2.45 17.83
CA PRO A 17 -15.30 -2.39 17.65
C PRO A 17 -14.68 -3.81 17.76
N PRO A 18 -13.85 -4.23 16.77
CA PRO A 18 -13.15 -5.51 16.82
C PRO A 18 -12.20 -5.61 18.02
N ASP A 19 -12.11 -6.79 18.63
CA ASP A 19 -11.18 -7.03 19.74
C ASP A 19 -9.72 -7.12 19.24
N VAL A 20 -8.81 -6.47 19.94
CA VAL A 20 -7.40 -6.39 19.59
C VAL A 20 -6.61 -7.27 20.55
N LYS A 21 -6.08 -8.39 20.05
CA LYS A 21 -5.33 -9.35 20.86
C LYS A 21 -4.10 -8.71 21.51
N GLN A 22 -3.92 -8.95 22.80
CA GLN A 22 -2.77 -8.52 23.60
C GLN A 22 -2.11 -9.77 24.23
N PRO A 23 -0.77 -9.89 24.26
CA PRO A 23 0.24 -8.92 23.84
C PRO A 23 0.51 -8.91 22.32
N TYR A 24 1.05 -7.81 21.79
CA TYR A 24 1.43 -7.68 20.38
C TYR A 24 2.52 -8.67 19.98
N ASN A 25 2.27 -9.43 18.92
CA ASN A 25 3.25 -10.28 18.24
C ASN A 25 3.43 -9.80 16.79
N PRO A 26 4.66 -9.45 16.35
CA PRO A 26 4.94 -9.06 14.97
C PRO A 26 4.50 -10.04 13.88
N GLU A 27 4.48 -11.34 14.18
CA GLU A 27 4.14 -12.39 13.22
C GLU A 27 2.64 -12.47 12.94
N ASP A 28 1.80 -12.01 13.89
CA ASP A 28 0.34 -12.04 13.80
C ASP A 28 -0.24 -10.72 13.24
N TRP A 29 0.50 -10.06 12.34
CA TRP A 29 0.15 -8.72 11.80
C TRP A 29 -1.23 -8.68 11.11
N LEU A 30 -1.64 -9.80 10.51
CA LEU A 30 -2.93 -9.93 9.81
C LEU A 30 -4.13 -9.88 10.77
N GLU A 31 -3.92 -10.21 12.05
CA GLU A 31 -4.97 -10.16 13.06
C GLU A 31 -5.34 -8.72 13.45
N ASP A 32 -4.44 -7.76 13.21
CA ASP A 32 -4.67 -6.33 13.42
C ASP A 32 -5.44 -5.67 12.26
N THR A 33 -5.48 -6.32 11.09
CA THR A 33 -6.11 -5.78 9.87
C THR A 33 -7.59 -5.42 10.06
N PRO A 34 -8.46 -6.26 10.65
CA PRO A 34 -9.89 -5.91 10.81
C PRO A 34 -10.12 -4.67 11.69
N ALA A 35 -9.36 -4.54 12.79
CA ALA A 35 -9.46 -3.37 13.67
C ALA A 35 -8.97 -2.09 12.98
N ALA A 36 -7.95 -2.21 12.14
CA ALA A 36 -7.45 -1.10 11.35
C ALA A 36 -8.40 -0.71 10.20
N SER A 37 -9.05 -1.67 9.54
CA SER A 37 -10.13 -1.43 8.56
C SER A 37 -11.32 -0.73 9.21
N TYR A 38 -11.76 -1.18 10.40
CA TYR A 38 -12.81 -0.52 11.18
C TYR A 38 -12.49 0.95 11.48
N THR A 39 -11.24 1.22 11.87
CA THR A 39 -10.77 2.59 12.14
C THR A 39 -10.91 3.48 10.90
N LEU A 40 -10.55 2.97 9.72
CA LEU A 40 -10.67 3.71 8.47
C LEU A 40 -12.12 3.91 8.06
N GLU A 41 -12.97 2.91 8.23
CA GLU A 41 -14.41 3.05 7.97
C GLU A 41 -15.03 4.14 8.86
N LEU A 42 -14.63 4.18 10.13
CA LEU A 42 -15.05 5.21 11.07
C LEU A 42 -14.58 6.60 10.64
N PHE A 43 -13.34 6.71 10.15
CA PHE A 43 -12.83 7.96 9.58
C PHE A 43 -13.61 8.38 8.32
N LEU A 44 -13.84 7.46 7.37
CA LEU A 44 -14.55 7.70 6.11
C LEU A 44 -16.03 8.04 6.33
N SER A 45 -16.65 7.51 7.38
CA SER A 45 -18.00 7.88 7.85
C SER A 45 -18.04 9.19 8.63
N SER A 46 -16.96 9.98 8.60
CA SER A 46 -16.81 11.30 9.24
C SER A 46 -16.72 11.27 10.78
N HIS A 47 -16.52 10.12 11.40
CA HIS A 47 -16.31 9.96 12.85
C HIS A 47 -14.83 10.07 13.24
N ILE A 48 -14.19 11.17 12.83
CA ILE A 48 -12.73 11.37 12.92
C ILE A 48 -12.19 11.26 14.36
N LYS A 49 -12.91 11.82 15.34
CA LYS A 49 -12.46 11.79 16.75
C LYS A 49 -12.54 10.38 17.35
N GLU A 50 -13.53 9.61 16.92
CA GLU A 50 -13.74 8.25 17.40
C GLU A 50 -12.67 7.32 16.81
N SER A 51 -12.30 7.51 15.53
CA SER A 51 -11.18 6.78 14.92
C SER A 51 -9.84 7.07 15.60
N GLU A 52 -9.59 8.32 15.99
CA GLU A 52 -8.36 8.68 16.72
C GLU A 52 -8.32 8.07 18.13
N ALA A 53 -9.44 8.10 18.84
CA ALA A 53 -9.57 7.52 20.17
C ALA A 53 -9.35 6.00 20.13
N PHE A 54 -9.98 5.31 19.16
CA PHE A 54 -9.84 3.87 18.99
C PHE A 54 -8.40 3.47 18.64
N CYS A 55 -7.72 4.21 17.76
CA CYS A 55 -6.30 4.03 17.48
C CYS A 55 -5.42 4.18 18.72
N ALA A 56 -5.71 5.19 19.56
CA ALA A 56 -4.94 5.46 20.77
C ALA A 56 -5.13 4.39 21.86
N GLU A 57 -6.35 3.87 21.99
CA GLU A 57 -6.68 2.79 22.94
C GLU A 57 -6.10 1.44 22.49
N SER A 58 -6.19 1.13 21.19
CA SER A 58 -5.74 -0.15 20.62
C SER A 58 -4.22 -0.27 20.52
N ASP A 59 -3.51 0.83 20.24
CA ASP A 59 -2.06 0.86 20.06
C ASP A 59 -1.40 2.01 20.82
N GLY A 60 -1.58 2.02 22.15
CA GLY A 60 -0.90 2.97 23.05
C GLY A 60 0.63 2.89 22.98
N GLY A 61 1.18 1.76 22.51
CA GLY A 61 2.62 1.56 22.31
C GLY A 61 3.16 2.11 20.99
N LYS A 62 2.30 2.41 20.01
CA LYS A 62 2.66 2.79 18.64
C LYS A 62 3.61 1.80 17.97
N LYS A 63 3.42 0.50 18.18
CA LYS A 63 4.31 -0.56 17.67
C LYS A 63 3.67 -1.45 16.63
N ARG A 64 2.34 -1.40 16.49
CA ARG A 64 1.60 -2.22 15.53
C ARG A 64 1.70 -1.59 14.16
N LEU A 65 2.20 -2.34 13.17
CA LEU A 65 2.43 -1.85 11.81
C LEU A 65 1.12 -1.31 11.20
N SER A 66 0.06 -2.11 11.29
CA SER A 66 -1.28 -1.82 10.77
C SER A 66 -1.87 -0.52 11.32
N PHE A 67 -1.89 -0.36 12.64
CA PHE A 67 -2.39 0.86 13.28
C PHE A 67 -1.50 2.08 13.00
N CYS A 68 -0.18 1.90 12.87
CA CYS A 68 0.72 2.99 12.52
C CYS A 68 0.49 3.49 11.09
N ALA A 69 0.25 2.58 10.13
CA ALA A 69 -0.10 2.93 8.76
C ALA A 69 -1.42 3.70 8.69
N VAL A 70 -2.49 3.17 9.30
CA VAL A 70 -3.81 3.82 9.32
C VAL A 70 -3.78 5.18 10.00
N ARG A 71 -3.13 5.30 11.15
CA ARG A 71 -2.99 6.60 11.82
C ARG A 71 -2.21 7.59 10.97
N GLY A 72 -1.13 7.14 10.33
CA GLY A 72 -0.33 7.96 9.41
C GLY A 72 -1.18 8.52 8.27
N PHE A 73 -1.99 7.67 7.65
CA PHE A 73 -2.90 8.05 6.57
C PHE A 73 -4.01 9.03 7.02
N ILE A 74 -4.66 8.76 8.15
CA ILE A 74 -5.70 9.65 8.70
C ILE A 74 -5.12 11.04 8.97
N GLU A 75 -3.98 11.11 9.66
CA GLU A 75 -3.32 12.37 9.98
C GLU A 75 -2.78 13.07 8.72
N CYS A 76 -2.33 12.31 7.71
CA CYS A 76 -1.98 12.83 6.40
C CYS A 76 -3.18 13.53 5.76
N LEU A 77 -4.33 12.87 5.66
CA LEU A 77 -5.55 13.46 5.10
C LEU A 77 -6.02 14.69 5.89
N GLN A 78 -5.99 14.64 7.22
CA GLN A 78 -6.31 15.80 8.06
C GLN A 78 -5.37 16.97 7.77
N GLY A 79 -4.06 16.73 7.69
CA GLY A 79 -3.06 17.74 7.38
C GLY A 79 -3.27 18.36 5.99
N LEU A 80 -3.60 17.53 5.01
CA LEU A 80 -3.94 17.96 3.65
C LEU A 80 -5.23 18.80 3.61
N MET A 81 -6.25 18.46 4.39
CA MET A 81 -7.52 19.20 4.40
C MET A 81 -7.44 20.49 5.20
N SER A 82 -6.77 20.48 6.36
CA SER A 82 -6.71 21.65 7.24
C SER A 82 -5.69 22.68 6.77
N HIS A 83 -4.64 22.27 6.02
CA HIS A 83 -3.50 23.11 5.64
C HIS A 83 -2.83 23.87 6.81
N SER A 84 -3.09 23.45 8.06
CA SER A 84 -2.50 24.07 9.24
C SER A 84 -1.07 23.59 9.40
N SER A 85 -0.14 24.51 9.69
CA SER A 85 1.27 24.17 9.92
C SER A 85 1.43 23.16 11.07
N THR A 86 0.59 23.25 12.12
CA THR A 86 0.61 22.31 13.25
C THR A 86 0.24 20.90 12.83
N ASP A 87 -0.78 20.78 12.00
CA ASP A 87 -1.37 19.49 11.62
C ASP A 87 -0.51 18.81 10.56
N LEU A 88 0.08 19.60 9.65
CA LEU A 88 1.10 19.13 8.71
C LEU A 88 2.33 18.59 9.44
N MET A 89 2.85 19.29 10.46
CA MET A 89 3.99 18.80 11.24
C MET A 89 3.64 17.52 12.03
N LYS A 90 2.46 17.48 12.65
CA LYS A 90 1.95 16.26 13.34
C LYS A 90 1.93 15.07 12.39
N ALA A 91 1.38 15.24 11.19
CA ALA A 91 1.30 14.20 10.19
C ALA A 91 2.69 13.76 9.67
N ILE A 92 3.62 14.70 9.47
CA ILE A 92 5.01 14.40 9.09
C ILE A 92 5.71 13.56 10.17
N ASP A 93 5.55 13.93 11.45
CA ASP A 93 6.16 13.21 12.57
C ASP A 93 5.56 11.80 12.74
N SER A 94 4.26 11.66 12.54
CA SER A 94 3.57 10.38 12.58
C SER A 94 4.04 9.45 11.45
N ASN A 95 4.10 9.95 10.21
CA ASN A 95 4.62 9.16 9.09
C ASN A 95 6.13 8.87 9.21
N ARG A 96 6.90 9.75 9.87
CA ARG A 96 8.28 9.44 10.26
C ARG A 96 8.35 8.31 11.28
N HIS A 97 7.40 8.23 12.20
CA HIS A 97 7.31 7.12 13.14
C HIS A 97 6.92 5.82 12.42
N THR A 98 5.93 5.86 11.53
CA THR A 98 5.50 4.70 10.73
C THR A 98 6.63 4.15 9.87
N THR A 99 7.41 5.00 9.20
CA THR A 99 8.57 4.53 8.43
C THR A 99 9.64 3.85 9.29
N ARG A 100 9.84 4.28 10.55
CA ARG A 100 10.75 3.61 11.48
C ARG A 100 10.22 2.23 11.90
N VAL A 101 8.96 2.16 12.33
CA VAL A 101 8.33 0.89 12.72
C VAL A 101 8.37 -0.09 11.54
N ALA A 102 7.96 0.33 10.35
CA ALA A 102 8.03 -0.49 9.15
C ALA A 102 9.48 -0.96 8.86
N SER A 103 10.48 -0.10 9.07
CA SER A 103 11.89 -0.48 8.88
C SER A 103 12.41 -1.53 9.88
N GLU A 104 11.80 -1.66 11.05
CA GLU A 104 12.14 -2.69 12.03
C GLU A 104 11.63 -4.07 11.60
N HIS A 105 10.49 -4.12 10.90
CA HIS A 105 9.87 -5.33 10.35
C HIS A 105 10.43 -5.71 8.96
N ARG A 106 11.20 -4.84 8.31
CA ARG A 106 11.82 -5.13 7.01
C ARG A 106 13.00 -6.09 7.14
N LYS A 107 13.19 -6.91 6.11
CA LYS A 107 14.40 -7.72 5.94
C LYS A 107 15.61 -6.78 5.91
N LYS A 108 16.41 -6.80 6.97
CA LYS A 108 17.66 -6.02 7.02
C LYS A 108 18.57 -6.57 5.93
N THR A 109 18.67 -5.87 4.81
CA THR A 109 19.71 -6.13 3.80
C THR A 109 21.03 -6.13 4.55
N SER A 110 21.66 -7.29 4.67
CA SER A 110 22.93 -7.44 5.35
C SER A 110 23.93 -6.52 4.64
N VAL A 111 24.17 -5.35 5.22
CA VAL A 111 25.12 -4.36 4.72
C VAL A 111 26.53 -4.97 4.66
N LEU A 112 26.78 -6.03 5.45
CA LEU A 112 27.98 -6.86 5.39
C LEU A 112 28.13 -7.68 4.09
N GLY A 113 27.03 -8.07 3.43
CA GLY A 113 27.07 -8.81 2.16
C GLY A 113 27.45 -7.95 0.95
N SER A 114 27.14 -6.65 1.00
CA SER A 114 27.45 -5.71 -0.08
C SER A 114 28.92 -5.25 -0.08
N ILE A 115 29.61 -5.33 1.06
CA ILE A 115 31.02 -4.92 1.20
C ILE A 115 31.97 -6.08 0.86
N LEU A 116 31.53 -7.34 1.03
CA LEU A 116 32.38 -8.52 0.88
C LEU A 116 32.34 -9.16 -0.52
N GLY A 117 32.01 -8.41 -1.57
CA GLY A 117 32.28 -8.75 -2.99
C GLY A 117 31.80 -10.11 -3.51
N THR A 118 30.95 -10.83 -2.77
CA THR A 118 30.63 -12.25 -2.99
C THR A 118 29.12 -12.50 -2.97
N ALA A 119 28.34 -11.60 -3.54
CA ALA A 119 27.11 -11.99 -4.22
C ALA A 119 26.72 -10.87 -5.18
N ARG A 120 26.74 -11.20 -6.47
CA ARG A 120 25.71 -10.71 -7.38
C ARG A 120 24.38 -11.13 -6.73
N ILE A 121 23.82 -10.30 -5.85
CA ILE A 121 22.42 -10.44 -5.48
C ILE A 121 21.70 -10.19 -6.79
N SER A 122 21.31 -11.32 -7.36
CA SER A 122 20.37 -11.50 -8.45
C SER A 122 19.27 -10.43 -8.36
N SER A 123 18.76 -10.01 -9.52
CA SER A 123 17.72 -8.98 -9.74
C SER A 123 16.89 -8.59 -8.51
N PRO A 124 16.58 -7.29 -8.26
CA PRO A 124 15.70 -6.82 -7.17
C PRO A 124 14.43 -7.68 -6.96
N LEU A 125 13.88 -8.24 -8.04
CA LEU A 125 12.79 -9.19 -8.03
C LEU A 125 13.07 -10.48 -7.23
N THR A 126 14.27 -11.06 -7.34
CA THR A 126 14.66 -12.25 -6.58
C THR A 126 14.89 -11.96 -5.10
N PHE A 127 15.22 -10.71 -4.74
CA PHE A 127 15.24 -10.29 -3.35
C PHE A 127 13.83 -10.26 -2.76
N ILE A 128 12.85 -9.71 -3.48
CA ILE A 128 11.43 -9.70 -3.08
C ILE A 128 10.85 -11.10 -3.02
N LYS A 129 11.16 -11.98 -3.99
CA LYS A 129 10.75 -13.40 -3.95
C LYS A 129 11.31 -14.15 -2.73
N SER A 130 12.40 -13.66 -2.13
CA SER A 130 13.01 -14.25 -0.93
C SER A 130 12.44 -13.72 0.39
N MET A 131 11.49 -12.78 0.33
CA MET A 131 10.86 -12.17 1.49
C MET A 131 9.61 -12.93 1.92
N ASP A 132 9.40 -12.99 3.23
CA ASP A 132 8.15 -13.49 3.79
C ASP A 132 6.97 -12.54 3.48
N ASP A 133 5.73 -13.02 3.65
CA ASP A 133 4.53 -12.20 3.41
C ASP A 133 4.51 -10.94 4.30
N LEU A 134 4.88 -11.09 5.57
CA LEU A 134 5.03 -9.96 6.51
C LEU A 134 6.09 -8.96 6.04
N GLU A 135 7.24 -9.43 5.57
CA GLU A 135 8.34 -8.57 5.13
C GLU A 135 7.94 -7.79 3.87
N ARG A 136 7.21 -8.41 2.94
CA ARG A 136 6.64 -7.74 1.76
C ARG A 136 5.60 -6.69 2.15
N HIS A 137 4.73 -7.00 3.10
CA HIS A 137 3.76 -6.03 3.61
C HIS A 137 4.44 -4.85 4.32
N ALA A 138 5.52 -5.09 5.07
CA ALA A 138 6.33 -4.05 5.69
C ALA A 138 7.04 -3.16 4.66
N GLU A 139 7.52 -3.72 3.55
CA GLU A 139 8.06 -2.94 2.41
C GLU A 139 7.00 -2.01 1.78
N LEU A 140 5.77 -2.52 1.61
CA LEU A 140 4.64 -1.73 1.11
C LEU A 140 4.27 -0.59 2.08
N CYS A 141 4.02 -0.90 3.35
CA CYS A 141 3.72 0.10 4.38
C CYS A 141 4.83 1.16 4.50
N TYR A 142 6.10 0.76 4.34
CA TYR A 142 7.22 1.69 4.33
C TYR A 142 7.15 2.65 3.14
N ALA A 143 6.86 2.15 1.94
CA ALA A 143 6.73 2.97 0.74
C ALA A 143 5.54 3.95 0.81
N GLU A 144 4.41 3.51 1.37
CA GLU A 144 3.22 4.32 1.59
C GLU A 144 3.51 5.47 2.57
N ALA A 145 4.03 5.17 3.76
CA ALA A 145 4.36 6.19 4.75
C ALA A 145 5.45 7.16 4.25
N LEU A 146 6.41 6.67 3.46
CA LEU A 146 7.43 7.51 2.83
C LEU A 146 6.81 8.44 1.76
N PHE A 147 5.85 7.95 0.98
CA PHE A 147 5.12 8.73 -0.01
C PHE A 147 4.27 9.81 0.64
N GLU A 148 3.47 9.48 1.65
CA GLU A 148 2.64 10.43 2.38
C GLU A 148 3.48 11.52 3.05
N LYS A 149 4.56 11.12 3.72
CA LYS A 149 5.52 12.07 4.29
C LYS A 149 6.07 13.01 3.21
N ALA A 150 6.51 12.46 2.09
CA ALA A 150 7.06 13.27 1.00
C ALA A 150 6.01 14.26 0.48
N LEU A 151 4.76 13.83 0.34
CA LEU A 151 3.63 14.68 -0.04
C LEU A 151 3.40 15.83 0.94
N LEU A 152 3.35 15.54 2.24
CA LEU A 152 3.18 16.55 3.30
C LEU A 152 4.35 17.54 3.35
N GLU A 153 5.58 17.08 3.19
CA GLU A 153 6.76 17.94 3.20
C GLU A 153 6.78 18.92 2.00
N ILE A 154 6.19 18.57 0.84
CA ILE A 154 5.99 19.53 -0.27
C ILE A 154 5.07 20.64 0.16
N ILE A 155 3.95 20.28 0.77
CA ILE A 155 2.89 21.23 1.09
C ILE A 155 3.35 22.15 2.21
N HIS A 156 4.12 21.60 3.16
CA HIS A 156 4.69 22.37 4.25
C HIS A 156 5.86 23.27 3.80
N SER A 157 6.81 22.75 3.01
CA SER A 157 8.11 23.41 2.78
C SER A 157 8.55 23.54 1.30
N GLY A 158 7.85 22.87 0.38
CA GLY A 158 8.08 22.97 -1.07
C GLY A 158 9.33 22.29 -1.61
N ASN A 159 10.14 21.60 -0.80
CA ASN A 159 11.52 21.21 -1.18
C ASN A 159 11.93 19.74 -0.93
N SER A 160 11.01 18.81 -0.71
CA SER A 160 11.33 17.46 -0.19
C SER A 160 11.21 16.28 -1.15
N LEU A 161 10.41 16.40 -2.22
CA LEU A 161 10.16 15.27 -3.14
C LEU A 161 11.42 14.74 -3.80
N THR A 162 12.33 15.63 -4.14
CA THR A 162 13.53 15.34 -4.93
C THR A 162 14.39 14.23 -4.36
N LEU A 163 14.40 14.04 -3.04
CA LEU A 163 15.28 13.07 -2.40
C LEU A 163 14.70 11.66 -2.32
N ASN A 164 13.40 11.53 -2.05
CA ASN A 164 12.77 10.24 -1.75
C ASN A 164 12.02 9.61 -2.93
N MET A 165 11.76 10.38 -3.99
CA MET A 165 11.05 9.97 -5.20
C MET A 165 11.59 8.68 -5.85
N PRO A 166 12.90 8.54 -6.12
CA PRO A 166 13.42 7.34 -6.77
C PRO A 166 13.20 6.08 -5.90
N ALA A 167 13.31 6.22 -4.59
CA ALA A 167 13.11 5.11 -3.66
C ALA A 167 11.63 4.64 -3.67
N ILE A 168 10.69 5.58 -3.59
CA ILE A 168 9.25 5.28 -3.62
C ILE A 168 8.87 4.56 -4.91
N VAL A 169 9.24 5.14 -6.06
CA VAL A 169 8.91 4.58 -7.38
C VAL A 169 9.52 3.19 -7.56
N ASN A 170 10.78 3.00 -7.16
CA ASN A 170 11.45 1.71 -7.28
C ASN A 170 10.78 0.63 -6.42
N ILE A 171 10.40 0.94 -5.17
CA ILE A 171 9.74 -0.04 -4.30
C ILE A 171 8.41 -0.48 -4.93
N TYR A 172 7.54 0.46 -5.31
CA TYR A 172 6.27 0.10 -5.95
C TYR A 172 6.45 -0.65 -7.27
N TYR A 173 7.43 -0.25 -8.09
CA TYR A 173 7.73 -0.94 -9.34
C TYR A 173 8.12 -2.40 -9.09
N TYR A 174 9.03 -2.66 -8.15
CA TYR A 174 9.47 -4.02 -7.86
C TYR A 174 8.37 -4.87 -7.19
N LEU A 175 7.52 -4.30 -6.34
CA LEU A 175 6.37 -5.00 -5.77
C LEU A 175 5.33 -5.35 -6.85
N ASN A 176 5.07 -4.44 -7.79
CA ASN A 176 4.17 -4.68 -8.91
C ASN A 176 4.75 -5.70 -9.92
N GLU A 177 6.07 -5.68 -10.15
CA GLU A 177 6.75 -6.69 -10.96
C GLU A 177 6.64 -8.09 -10.33
N TYR A 178 6.73 -8.20 -9.00
CA TYR A 178 6.48 -9.44 -8.27
C TYR A 178 5.06 -9.98 -8.48
N ILE A 179 4.04 -9.11 -8.38
CA ILE A 179 2.64 -9.49 -8.63
C ILE A 179 2.44 -9.97 -10.07
N LYS A 180 2.98 -9.24 -11.06
CA LYS A 180 2.85 -9.62 -12.48
C LYS A 180 3.49 -10.97 -12.80
N GLU A 181 4.66 -11.23 -12.23
CA GLU A 181 5.41 -12.47 -12.46
C GLU A 181 4.69 -13.68 -11.83
N THR A 182 4.10 -13.50 -10.64
CA THR A 182 3.32 -14.54 -9.96
C THR A 182 1.99 -14.81 -10.66
N ASP A 183 1.24 -13.76 -11.01
CA ASP A 183 -0.01 -13.89 -11.79
C ASP A 183 0.23 -14.50 -13.18
N SER A 184 1.37 -14.17 -13.83
CA SER A 184 1.78 -14.79 -15.11
C SER A 184 2.08 -16.29 -14.95
N ALA A 185 2.79 -16.68 -13.90
CA ALA A 185 3.07 -18.09 -13.61
C ALA A 185 1.79 -18.88 -13.29
N TYR A 186 0.87 -18.27 -12.54
CA TYR A 186 -0.44 -18.85 -12.23
C TYR A 186 -1.28 -19.03 -13.50
N THR A 187 -1.38 -17.98 -14.32
CA THR A 187 -2.09 -18.01 -15.61
C THR A 187 -1.52 -19.09 -16.53
N ALA A 188 -0.20 -19.22 -16.62
CA ALA A 188 0.46 -20.25 -17.41
C ALA A 188 0.13 -21.67 -16.91
N SER A 189 0.03 -21.88 -15.59
CA SER A 189 -0.36 -23.17 -15.02
C SER A 189 -1.84 -23.51 -15.30
N GLN A 190 -2.74 -22.53 -15.20
CA GLN A 190 -4.18 -22.71 -15.40
C GLN A 190 -4.57 -22.87 -16.88
N SER A 191 -3.88 -22.18 -17.78
CA SER A 191 -4.09 -22.26 -19.24
C SER A 191 -3.87 -23.67 -19.81
N THR A 192 -3.19 -24.57 -19.08
CA THR A 192 -3.06 -25.99 -19.46
C THR A 192 -4.30 -26.84 -19.14
N SER A 193 -5.25 -26.30 -18.35
CA SER A 193 -6.41 -27.04 -17.83
C SER A 193 -7.78 -26.53 -18.31
N SER A 194 -7.87 -25.30 -18.85
CA SER A 194 -9.13 -24.72 -19.32
C SER A 194 -9.02 -24.17 -20.75
N LEU A 195 -9.63 -24.89 -21.69
CA LEU A 195 -9.99 -24.39 -23.01
C LEU A 195 -11.16 -23.41 -22.86
N SER A 196 -10.89 -22.13 -22.61
CA SER A 196 -11.93 -21.09 -22.69
C SER A 196 -11.38 -19.83 -23.33
N SER A 197 -11.84 -19.61 -24.55
CA SER A 197 -11.65 -18.43 -25.37
C SER A 197 -12.37 -17.23 -24.76
N SER A 198 -11.63 -16.33 -24.13
CA SER A 198 -11.93 -14.90 -24.12
C SER A 198 -10.59 -14.18 -24.17
N SER A 199 -10.36 -13.45 -25.26
CA SER A 199 -9.08 -12.80 -25.53
C SER A 199 -9.25 -11.31 -25.30
N THR A 200 -8.85 -10.85 -24.13
CA THR A 200 -8.40 -9.47 -23.94
C THR A 200 -7.02 -9.48 -23.29
N VAL A 201 -6.15 -8.57 -23.72
CA VAL A 201 -4.69 -8.64 -23.58
C VAL A 201 -4.18 -8.33 -22.15
N ASP A 202 -5.07 -8.03 -21.20
CA ASP A 202 -4.73 -7.61 -19.82
C ASP A 202 -5.29 -8.55 -18.73
N GLU A 203 -5.94 -9.66 -19.09
CA GLU A 203 -6.66 -10.54 -18.17
C GLU A 203 -5.75 -11.67 -17.62
N LEU A 204 -4.72 -11.28 -16.86
CA LEU A 204 -3.96 -12.25 -16.04
C LEU A 204 -4.85 -12.72 -14.88
N LEU A 205 -4.94 -14.03 -14.70
CA LEU A 205 -5.62 -14.62 -13.55
C LEU A 205 -4.86 -14.27 -12.27
N GLU A 206 -5.58 -13.77 -11.27
CA GLU A 206 -4.99 -13.39 -10.00
C GLU A 206 -4.66 -14.65 -9.18
N ASP A 207 -3.39 -14.79 -8.80
CA ASP A 207 -2.95 -15.91 -7.96
C ASP A 207 -3.52 -15.73 -6.53
N PRO A 208 -4.27 -16.71 -5.98
CA PRO A 208 -4.79 -16.65 -4.61
C PRO A 208 -3.71 -16.75 -3.53
N VAL A 209 -2.47 -17.06 -3.88
CA VAL A 209 -1.33 -17.07 -2.94
C VAL A 209 -0.96 -15.67 -2.48
N ILE A 210 -1.18 -14.66 -3.31
CA ILE A 210 -0.93 -13.27 -2.93
C ILE A 210 -2.12 -12.76 -2.14
N ASP A 211 -1.84 -12.27 -0.93
CA ASP A 211 -2.82 -11.60 -0.10
C ASP A 211 -3.52 -10.45 -0.84
N ALA A 212 -4.85 -10.41 -0.73
CA ALA A 212 -5.69 -9.48 -1.47
C ALA A 212 -5.40 -8.02 -1.09
N HIS A 213 -5.07 -7.77 0.17
CA HIS A 213 -4.82 -6.44 0.67
C HIS A 213 -3.43 -5.92 0.31
N PHE A 214 -2.44 -6.82 0.26
CA PHE A 214 -1.14 -6.51 -0.34
C PHE A 214 -1.29 -6.13 -1.82
N ARG A 215 -2.04 -6.92 -2.61
CA ARG A 215 -2.28 -6.64 -4.03
C ARG A 215 -2.97 -5.28 -4.23
N SER A 216 -4.04 -5.01 -3.48
CA SER A 216 -4.77 -3.74 -3.57
C SER A 216 -3.92 -2.55 -3.15
N GLY A 217 -3.11 -2.66 -2.11
CA GLY A 217 -2.22 -1.60 -1.64
C GLY A 217 -1.14 -1.26 -2.67
N VAL A 218 -0.54 -2.27 -3.33
CA VAL A 218 0.40 -2.03 -4.43
C VAL A 218 -0.28 -1.32 -5.61
N TYR A 219 -1.49 -1.73 -6.01
CA TYR A 219 -2.22 -1.06 -7.08
C TYR A 219 -2.65 0.35 -6.70
N LEU A 220 -3.13 0.56 -5.48
CA LEU A 220 -3.48 1.88 -4.96
C LEU A 220 -2.26 2.80 -4.97
N GLY A 221 -1.14 2.36 -4.41
CA GLY A 221 0.12 3.12 -4.42
C GLY A 221 0.56 3.47 -5.84
N MET A 222 0.58 2.48 -6.74
CA MET A 222 0.87 2.66 -8.17
C MET A 222 -0.05 3.69 -8.84
N GLY A 223 -1.34 3.66 -8.51
CA GLY A 223 -2.33 4.60 -9.00
C GLY A 223 -2.09 6.01 -8.47
N VAL A 224 -2.07 6.16 -7.15
CA VAL A 224 -1.97 7.44 -6.45
C VAL A 224 -0.68 8.16 -6.81
N TYR A 225 0.49 7.50 -6.80
CA TYR A 225 1.73 8.21 -7.13
C TYR A 225 1.75 8.67 -8.60
N ASN A 226 1.21 7.88 -9.53
CA ASN A 226 1.14 8.27 -10.94
C ASN A 226 0.25 9.52 -11.12
N ILE A 227 -0.89 9.56 -10.44
CA ILE A 227 -1.77 10.72 -10.44
C ILE A 227 -1.08 11.92 -9.79
N VAL A 228 -0.61 11.78 -8.55
CA VAL A 228 0.01 12.88 -7.80
C VAL A 228 1.21 13.45 -8.55
N PHE A 229 2.07 12.60 -9.13
CA PHE A 229 3.25 13.06 -9.88
C PHE A 229 2.89 13.69 -11.23
N SER A 230 1.79 13.28 -11.86
CA SER A 230 1.28 13.95 -13.06
C SER A 230 0.76 15.37 -12.80
N LEU A 231 0.37 15.66 -11.54
CA LEU A 231 -0.16 16.96 -11.12
C LEU A 231 0.94 17.90 -10.58
N LEU A 232 2.16 17.41 -10.39
CA LEU A 232 3.25 18.23 -9.88
C LEU A 232 3.67 19.31 -10.88
N PRO A 233 4.03 20.52 -10.41
CA PRO A 233 4.54 21.59 -11.25
C PRO A 233 5.70 21.13 -12.16
N PRO A 234 5.86 21.72 -13.36
CA PRO A 234 6.90 21.32 -14.33
C PRO A 234 8.34 21.32 -13.80
N ARG A 235 8.60 22.13 -12.76
CA ARG A 235 9.91 22.18 -12.07
C ARG A 235 10.26 20.86 -11.38
N LEU A 236 9.25 20.12 -10.91
CA LEU A 236 9.41 18.79 -10.32
C LEU A 236 9.27 17.69 -11.38
N ALA A 237 8.56 17.94 -12.48
CA ALA A 237 8.46 17.01 -13.60
C ALA A 237 9.80 16.71 -14.29
N TYR A 238 10.78 17.64 -14.23
CA TYR A 238 12.15 17.39 -14.69
C TYR A 238 12.80 16.18 -14.01
N LEU A 239 12.40 15.86 -12.77
CA LEU A 239 12.90 14.71 -12.02
C LEU A 239 12.49 13.38 -12.67
N GLY A 240 11.30 13.32 -13.27
CA GLY A 240 10.89 12.15 -14.05
C GLY A 240 11.84 11.86 -15.21
N ASN A 241 12.34 12.90 -15.89
CA ASN A 241 13.32 12.75 -16.97
C ASN A 241 14.72 12.39 -16.46
N VAL A 242 15.11 12.84 -15.28
CA VAL A 242 16.41 12.52 -14.66
C VAL A 242 16.46 11.10 -14.11
N PHE A 243 15.35 10.60 -13.57
CA PHE A 243 15.26 9.26 -12.97
C PHE A 243 14.64 8.21 -13.90
N GLY A 244 14.31 8.57 -15.15
CA GLY A 244 13.79 7.64 -16.16
C GLY A 244 12.33 7.21 -15.93
N TYR A 245 11.58 7.94 -15.12
CA TYR A 245 10.19 7.65 -14.77
C TYR A 245 9.25 8.72 -15.35
N LYS A 246 8.29 8.32 -16.17
CA LYS A 246 7.25 9.20 -16.70
C LYS A 246 5.94 8.91 -15.99
N ALA A 247 5.47 9.86 -15.17
CA ALA A 247 4.14 9.78 -14.59
C ALA A 247 3.08 9.85 -15.69
N ASP A 248 2.16 8.88 -15.70
CA ASP A 248 1.08 8.81 -16.66
C ASP A 248 -0.27 8.71 -15.94
N ARG A 249 -1.13 9.71 -16.17
CA ARG A 249 -2.44 9.79 -15.54
C ARG A 249 -3.36 8.62 -15.93
N GLY A 250 -3.28 8.17 -17.18
CA GLY A 250 -4.07 7.05 -17.67
C GLY A 250 -3.65 5.74 -17.02
N ILE A 251 -2.34 5.53 -16.85
CA ILE A 251 -1.82 4.38 -16.09
C ILE A 251 -2.27 4.46 -14.62
N GLY A 252 -2.18 5.65 -14.02
CA GLY A 252 -2.65 5.87 -12.64
C GLY A 252 -4.12 5.52 -12.45
N LEU A 253 -4.99 5.99 -13.35
CA LEU A 253 -6.42 5.68 -13.30
C LEU A 253 -6.70 4.18 -13.47
N LYS A 254 -6.01 3.50 -14.39
CA LYS A 254 -6.17 2.04 -14.59
C LYS A 254 -5.83 1.26 -13.32
N PHE A 255 -4.75 1.63 -12.63
CA PHE A 255 -4.38 0.98 -11.36
C PHE A 255 -5.41 1.25 -10.25
N LEU A 256 -5.93 2.47 -10.15
CA LEU A 256 -6.99 2.81 -9.18
C LEU A 256 -8.29 2.06 -9.47
N MET A 257 -8.67 1.95 -10.74
CA MET A 257 -9.84 1.17 -11.17
C MET A 257 -9.68 -0.30 -10.78
N ARG A 258 -8.51 -0.89 -11.06
CA ARG A 258 -8.21 -2.28 -10.66
C ARG A 258 -8.24 -2.46 -9.14
N ALA A 259 -7.66 -1.54 -8.38
CA ALA A 259 -7.67 -1.58 -6.91
C ALA A 259 -9.10 -1.49 -6.33
N GLY A 260 -10.04 -0.84 -7.02
CA GLY A 260 -11.43 -0.72 -6.61
C GLY A 260 -12.40 -1.74 -7.24
N GLY A 261 -11.91 -2.71 -8.02
CA GLY A 261 -12.76 -3.71 -8.69
C GLY A 261 -13.56 -3.18 -9.89
N TRP A 262 -13.08 -2.13 -10.56
CA TRP A 262 -13.70 -1.56 -11.76
C TRP A 262 -13.06 -2.19 -13.01
N GLU A 263 -13.52 -3.39 -13.39
CA GLU A 263 -12.95 -4.13 -14.53
C GLU A 263 -13.65 -3.85 -15.88
N ASN A 264 -14.86 -3.28 -15.90
CA ASN A 264 -15.63 -3.03 -17.13
C ASN A 264 -16.26 -1.63 -17.21
N GLU A 265 -16.53 -1.14 -18.42
CA GLU A 265 -17.23 0.13 -18.72
C GLU A 265 -18.70 0.16 -18.26
N ASP A 266 -19.21 -0.97 -17.78
CA ASP A 266 -20.58 -1.14 -17.28
C ASP A 266 -20.75 -0.55 -15.87
N GLY A 267 -20.52 0.76 -15.73
CA GLY A 267 -21.12 1.73 -14.80
C GLY A 267 -21.16 1.51 -13.28
N GLU A 268 -21.15 0.28 -12.80
CA GLU A 268 -21.19 -0.10 -11.39
C GLU A 268 -19.92 -0.90 -11.07
N PRO A 269 -19.19 -0.51 -10.02
CA PRO A 269 -18.07 -1.32 -9.58
C PRO A 269 -18.61 -2.68 -9.15
N MET A 270 -17.90 -3.77 -9.50
CA MET A 270 -18.23 -5.11 -9.01
C MET A 270 -17.85 -5.24 -7.53
N VAL A 271 -18.38 -4.35 -6.68
CA VAL A 271 -18.21 -4.38 -5.23
C VAL A 271 -19.19 -5.39 -4.64
N GLY A 272 -19.03 -6.64 -5.05
CA GLY A 272 -19.01 -7.76 -4.12
C GLY A 272 -17.58 -8.09 -3.67
N VAL A 273 -16.56 -7.43 -4.24
CA VAL A 273 -15.15 -7.74 -4.03
C VAL A 273 -14.32 -6.45 -4.03
N GLY A 274 -13.86 -6.02 -2.87
CA GLY A 274 -12.63 -5.23 -2.75
C GLY A 274 -12.68 -3.72 -3.01
N LEU A 275 -13.30 -2.96 -2.11
CA LEU A 275 -12.60 -1.77 -1.62
C LEU A 275 -11.60 -2.29 -0.56
N HIS A 276 -10.47 -2.84 -0.98
CA HIS A 276 -9.41 -3.22 -0.06
C HIS A 276 -8.57 -1.97 0.22
N LEU A 277 -9.20 -0.97 0.86
CA LEU A 277 -8.50 0.22 1.34
C LEU A 277 -7.80 -0.17 2.63
N PHE A 278 -6.46 -0.18 2.56
CA PHE A 278 -5.50 -0.39 3.65
C PHE A 278 -5.54 -1.75 4.34
N LEU A 279 -4.33 -2.34 4.34
CA LEU A 279 -3.83 -3.45 5.16
C LEU A 279 -4.25 -4.83 4.77
#